data_AF-A0A6I6DKQ0-F1
#
_entry.id   AF-A0A6I6DKQ0-F1
#
_cell.length_a   1.000
_cell.length_b   1.000
_cell.length_c   1.000
_cell.angle_alpha   90.00
_cell.angle_beta   90.00
_cell.angle_gamma   90.00
#
_symmetry.space_group_name_H-M   'P 1'
#
loop_
_entity.id
_entity.type
_entity.pdbx_description
1 polymer ?
#
loop_
_entity_poly.entity_id
_entity_poly.type
_entity_poly.pdbx_seq_one_letter_code
_entity_poly.pdbx_strand_id
1 'polypeptide(L)'
;MANNEILTVTRIGRADGDYGCYCPHCGKPMFFSEDDLDDIRGSQYQHTRVISLRTGERCDGWLEVSTDAGYSRILFDQGED
;
A
#
# COMPACT_ATOMS: atom_id res chain seq x y z
N MET A 1 15.30 -8.72 8.23
CA MET A 1 15.96 -9.07 6.94
C MET A 1 15.09 -8.47 5.85
N ALA A 2 15.60 -7.54 5.05
CA ALA A 2 14.84 -6.94 3.95
C ALA A 2 14.75 -7.99 2.83
N ASN A 3 13.57 -8.58 2.63
CA ASN A 3 13.34 -9.43 1.47
C ASN A 3 13.22 -8.50 0.25
N ASN A 4 14.20 -8.58 -0.65
CA ASN A 4 14.26 -7.83 -1.91
C ASN A 4 13.19 -8.30 -2.93
N GLU A 5 12.12 -8.93 -2.47
CA GLU A 5 11.05 -9.45 -3.30
C GLU A 5 10.04 -8.32 -3.52
N ILE A 6 9.90 -7.87 -4.76
CA ILE A 6 8.89 -6.89 -5.13
C ILE A 6 7.56 -7.63 -5.16
N LEU A 7 6.68 -7.33 -4.20
CA LEU A 7 5.37 -7.96 -4.13
C LEU A 7 4.34 -7.11 -4.85
N THR A 8 3.61 -7.71 -5.78
CA THR A 8 2.60 -6.98 -6.53
C THR A 8 1.28 -6.90 -5.75
N VAL A 9 0.74 -5.69 -5.60
CA VAL A 9 -0.58 -5.44 -5.04
C VAL A 9 -1.59 -5.25 -6.16
N THR A 10 -2.69 -6.00 -6.09
CA THR A 10 -3.81 -5.90 -7.04
C THR A 10 -4.99 -5.14 -6.46
N ARG A 11 -4.84 -4.58 -5.25
CA ARG A 11 -5.93 -3.93 -4.53
C ARG A 11 -5.50 -2.56 -4.01
N ILE A 12 -6.23 -1.55 -4.45
CA ILE A 12 -6.05 -0.16 -4.02
C ILE A 12 -7.35 0.29 -3.35
N GLY A 13 -7.22 1.10 -2.32
CA GLY A 13 -8.30 1.75 -1.62
C GLY A 13 -8.15 3.25 -1.62
N ARG A 14 -9.18 3.94 -1.14
CA ARG A 14 -9.12 5.36 -0.83
C ARG A 14 -9.59 5.58 0.60
N ALA A 15 -8.83 6.33 1.38
CA ALA A 15 -9.19 6.73 2.74
C ALA A 15 -9.03 8.24 2.86
N ASP A 16 -10.05 8.94 3.36
CA ASP A 16 -10.02 10.38 3.62
C ASP A 16 -9.59 11.29 2.43
N GLY A 17 -9.69 10.79 1.20
CA GLY A 17 -9.27 11.53 0.01
C GLY A 17 -7.99 10.99 -0.63
N ASP A 18 -7.13 10.34 0.15
CA ASP A 18 -5.86 9.76 -0.29
C ASP A 18 -6.01 8.31 -0.76
N TYR A 19 -5.26 7.95 -1.81
CA TYR A 19 -5.17 6.56 -2.26
C TYR A 19 -4.14 5.79 -1.44
N GLY A 20 -4.42 4.51 -1.21
CA GLY A 20 -3.49 3.65 -0.50
C GLY A 20 -3.69 2.17 -0.82
N CYS A 21 -2.76 1.34 -0.36
CA CYS A 21 -2.90 -0.11 -0.39
C CYS A 21 -2.45 -0.72 0.94
N TYR A 22 -2.75 -2.00 1.16
CA TYR A 22 -2.12 -2.75 2.23
C TYR A 22 -0.81 -3.35 1.72
N CYS A 23 0.28 -3.05 2.42
CA CYS A 23 1.57 -3.61 2.07
C CYS A 23 1.55 -5.13 2.33
N PRO A 24 1.82 -5.97 1.32
CA PRO A 24 1.77 -7.43 1.45
C PRO A 24 2.91 -7.99 2.32
N HIS A 25 3.96 -7.22 2.56
CA HIS A 25 5.10 -7.59 3.41
C HIS A 25 4.76 -7.56 4.90
N CYS A 26 4.02 -6.55 5.36
CA CYS A 26 3.77 -6.31 6.78
C CYS A 26 2.28 -6.16 7.14
N GLY A 27 1.38 -6.23 6.15
CA GLY A 27 -0.07 -6.07 6.32
C GLY A 27 -0.51 -4.69 6.79
N LYS A 28 0.37 -3.68 6.74
CA LYS A 28 0.06 -2.32 7.18
C LYS A 28 -0.46 -1.48 6.01
N PRO A 29 -1.39 -0.55 6.26
CA PRO A 29 -1.83 0.40 5.24
C PRO A 29 -0.67 1.35 4.89
N MET A 30 -0.50 1.60 3.60
CA MET A 30 0.41 2.59 3.03
C MET A 30 -0.42 3.51 2.12
N PHE A 31 -0.15 4.80 2.20
CA PHE A 31 -0.78 5.82 1.35
C PHE A 31 0.21 6.29 0.30
N PHE A 32 -0.29 6.48 -0.91
CA PHE A 32 0.44 7.06 -2.04
C PHE A 32 0.33 8.58 -1.97
N SER A 33 1.31 9.31 -2.52
CA SER A 33 1.23 10.78 -2.57
C SER A 33 0.48 11.27 -3.81
N GLU A 34 0.11 10.33 -4.68
CA GLU A 34 -0.55 10.57 -5.95
C GLU A 34 -2.07 10.54 -5.79
N ASP A 35 -2.74 11.47 -6.47
CA ASP A 35 -4.20 11.63 -6.46
C ASP A 35 -4.89 10.90 -7.62
N ASP A 36 -4.11 10.25 -8.50
CA ASP A 36 -4.60 9.61 -9.72
C ASP A 36 -4.28 8.10 -9.71
N LEU A 37 -5.34 7.28 -9.83
CA LEU A 37 -5.19 5.82 -9.89
C LEU A 37 -4.35 5.35 -11.08
N ASP A 38 -4.38 6.07 -12.19
CA ASP A 38 -3.61 5.71 -13.39
C ASP A 38 -2.11 5.88 -13.17
N ASP A 39 -1.71 6.92 -12.44
CA ASP A 39 -0.31 7.18 -12.06
C ASP A 39 0.16 6.17 -11.01
N ILE A 40 -0.73 5.77 -10.11
CA ILE A 40 -0.46 4.76 -9.08
C ILE A 40 -0.31 3.36 -9.69
N ARG A 41 -1.11 3.02 -10.70
CA ARG A 41 -1.16 1.70 -11.35
C ARG A 41 0.08 1.47 -12.21
N GLY A 42 0.79 0.38 -11.97
CA GLY A 42 2.06 0.08 -12.64
C GLY A 42 3.27 0.76 -12.01
N SER A 43 3.06 1.60 -10.98
CA SER A 43 4.13 2.24 -10.23
C SER A 43 4.62 1.37 -9.08
N GLN A 44 5.90 1.51 -8.76
CA GLN A 44 6.57 0.78 -7.70
C GLN A 44 6.83 1.70 -6.52
N TYR A 45 6.43 1.25 -5.34
CA TYR A 45 6.55 1.99 -4.10
C TYR A 45 7.39 1.20 -3.11
N GLN A 46 8.31 1.88 -2.45
CA GLN A 46 9.05 1.29 -1.36
C GLN A 46 8.39 1.65 -0.04
N HIS A 47 8.03 0.66 0.77
CA HIS A 47 7.36 0.89 2.04
C HIS A 47 8.33 1.29 3.16
N THR A 48 9.24 2.25 2.93
CA THR A 48 10.34 2.62 3.85
C THR A 48 9.90 3.45 5.06
N ARG A 49 8.69 4.01 4.99
CA ARG A 49 8.35 5.24 5.73
C ARG A 49 7.84 5.02 7.16
N VAL A 50 7.49 3.79 7.56
CA VAL A 50 6.90 3.54 8.88
C VAL A 50 7.82 2.65 9.71
N ILE A 51 8.63 3.29 10.56
CA ILE A 51 9.20 2.63 11.73
C ILE A 51 8.02 2.39 12.67
N SER A 52 7.59 1.15 12.86
CA SER A 52 6.62 0.86 13.90
C SER A 52 7.27 1.19 15.25
N LEU A 53 6.92 2.33 15.86
CA LEU A 53 7.48 2.77 17.16
C LEU A 53 7.27 1.74 18.28
N ARG A 54 6.35 0.79 18.09
CA ARG A 54 6.02 -0.29 19.02
C ARG A 54 6.84 -1.57 18.83
N THR A 55 7.28 -1.87 17.61
CA THR A 55 8.01 -3.13 17.30
C THR A 55 9.42 -2.89 16.76
N GLY A 56 9.78 -1.67 16.39
CA GLY A 56 11.07 -1.32 15.79
C GLY A 56 11.26 -1.85 14.36
N GLU A 57 10.26 -2.53 13.81
CA GLU A 57 10.35 -3.16 12.49
C GLU A 57 10.10 -2.13 11.40
N ARG A 58 11.04 -2.09 10.46
CA ARG A 58 10.92 -1.35 9.21
C ARG A 58 10.49 -2.34 8.15
N CYS A 59 9.38 -2.05 7.49
CA CYS A 59 9.17 -2.63 6.17
C CYS A 59 10.18 -1.94 5.26
N ASP A 60 11.09 -2.68 4.64
CA ASP A 60 11.94 -2.16 3.56
C ASP A 60 11.55 -2.83 2.23
N GLY A 61 10.39 -3.51 2.24
CA GLY A 61 9.85 -4.22 1.10
C GLY A 61 9.40 -3.26 0.01
N TRP A 62 9.77 -3.61 -1.22
CA TRP A 62 9.24 -3.00 -2.42
C TRP A 62 7.90 -3.65 -2.76
N LEU A 63 6.95 -2.82 -3.18
CA LEU A 63 5.69 -3.28 -3.71
C LEU A 63 5.42 -2.63 -5.06
N GLU A 64 4.84 -3.38 -5.97
CA GLU A 64 4.40 -2.87 -7.27
C GLU A 64 2.89 -2.86 -7.30
N VAL A 65 2.29 -1.77 -7.74
CA VAL A 65 0.85 -1.76 -7.97
C VAL A 65 0.58 -2.34 -9.35
N SER A 66 -0.23 -3.39 -9.45
CA SER A 66 -0.64 -3.92 -10.75
C SER A 66 -1.31 -2.84 -11.59
N THR A 67 -1.04 -2.84 -12.89
CA THR A 67 -1.75 -1.98 -13.86
C THR A 67 -3.26 -2.27 -13.89
N ASP A 68 -3.65 -3.53 -13.61
CA ASP A 68 -5.04 -3.97 -13.48
C ASP A 68 -5.57 -3.88 -12.02
N ALA A 69 -4.87 -3.18 -11.12
CA ALA A 69 -5.26 -3.18 -9.72
C ALA A 69 -6.71 -2.68 -9.52
N GLY A 70 -7.51 -3.53 -8.87
CA GLY A 70 -8.90 -3.27 -8.54
C GLY A 70 -9.00 -2.18 -7.48
N TYR A 71 -9.74 -1.12 -7.81
CA TYR A 71 -10.05 -0.05 -6.88
C TYR A 71 -11.26 -0.44 -6.02
N SER A 72 -11.09 -0.42 -4.70
CA SER A 72 -12.17 -0.67 -3.73
C SER A 72 -12.34 0.55 -2.84
N ARG A 73 -13.45 1.27 -3.02
CA ARG A 73 -13.79 2.44 -2.17
C ARG A 73 -13.94 2.07 -0.69
N ILE A 74 -14.22 0.79 -0.41
CA ILE A 74 -14.39 0.25 0.94
C ILE A 74 -13.15 -0.47 1.49
N LEU A 75 -12.01 -0.43 0.80
CA LEU A 75 -10.83 -1.18 1.24
C LEU A 75 -10.35 -0.77 2.64
N PHE A 76 -10.43 0.55 2.91
CA PHE A 76 -10.08 1.16 4.20
C PHE A 76 -11.31 1.56 5.01
N ASP A 77 -12.50 1.39 4.43
CA ASP A 77 -13.76 1.52 5.13
C ASP A 77 -13.88 0.27 6.01
N GLN A 78 -13.33 0.36 7.22
CA GLN A 78 -13.72 -0.53 8.30
C GLN A 78 -15.17 -0.15 8.65
N GLY A 79 -16.11 -0.57 7.80
CA GLY A 79 -17.51 -0.57 8.16
C GLY A 79 -17.67 -1.45 9.40
N GLU A 80 -17.85 -0.81 10.55
CA GLU A 80 -18.55 -1.44 11.65
C GLU A 80 -20.00 -1.67 11.18
N ASP A 81 -20.39 -2.95 11.18
CA ASP A 81 -21.75 -3.52 11.21
C ASP A 81 -22.82 -2.99 10.22
#